data_AF-A0A2V6L7E1-F1
#
_entry.id   AF-A0A2V6L7E1-F1
#
_cell.length_a   1.000
_cell.length_b   1.000
_cell.length_c   1.000
_cell.angle_alpha   90.00
_cell.angle_beta   90.00
_cell.angle_gamma   90.00
#
_symmetry.space_group_name_H-M   'P 1'
#
loop_
_entity.id
_entity.type
_entity.pdbx_description
1 polymer ?
#
loop_
_entity_poly.entity_id
_entity_poly.type
_entity_poly.pdbx_seq_one_letter_code
_entity_poly.pdbx_strand_id
1 'polypeptide(L)' 'MNVHHLELFYFVAKHGGIAAAVRNIPYGIQQPAVSGQIAKLEESLGTKLFQR' A
#
# COMPACT_ATOMS: atom_id res chain seq x y z
N MET A 1 2.87 -14.69 1.60
CA MET A 1 1.86 -13.61 1.53
C MET A 1 1.77 -12.97 2.91
N ASN A 2 2.17 -11.70 3.05
CA ASN A 2 2.19 -11.00 4.35
C ASN A 2 0.92 -10.14 4.48
N VAL A 3 0.16 -10.32 5.57
CA VAL A 3 -1.10 -9.60 5.84
C VAL A 3 -0.89 -8.08 5.83
N HIS A 4 0.31 -7.63 6.20
CA HIS A 4 0.66 -6.21 6.20
C HIS A 4 0.60 -5.57 4.80
N HIS A 5 0.91 -6.31 3.74
CA HIS A 5 0.77 -5.79 2.37
C HIS A 5 -0.69 -5.46 2.03
N LEU A 6 -1.61 -6.34 2.44
CA LEU A 6 -3.04 -6.17 2.20
C LEU A 6 -3.60 -5.01 3.02
N GLU A 7 -3.14 -4.85 4.26
CA GLU A 7 -3.50 -3.70 5.10
C GLU A 7 -3.09 -2.39 4.44
N LEU A 8 -1.83 -2.27 4.00
CA LEU A 8 -1.34 -1.06 3.34
C LEU A 8 -2.10 -0.78 2.03
N PHE A 9 -2.39 -1.82 1.25
CA PHE A 9 -3.21 -1.69 0.05
C PHE A 9 -4.63 -1.20 0.36
N TYR A 10 -5.27 -1.73 1.41
CA TYR A 10 -6.58 -1.28 1.87
C TYR A 10 -6.58 0.20 2.23
N PHE A 11 -5.57 0.70 2.95
CA PHE A 11 -5.47 2.13 3.24
C PHE A 11 -5.27 2.98 1.97
N VAL A 12 -4.45 2.53 1.02
CA VAL A 12 -4.27 3.24 -0.26
C VAL A 12 -5.56 3.31 -1.06
N ALA A 13 -6.30 2.21 -1.16
CA ALA A 13 -7.59 2.16 -1.84
C ALA A 13 -8.64 3.03 -1.12
N LYS A 14 -8.71 2.95 0.22
CA LYS A 14 -9.66 3.69 1.05
C LYS A 14 -9.44 5.21 1.02
N HIS A 15 -8.19 5.65 0.99
CA HIS A 15 -7.83 7.07 1.04
C HIS A 15 -7.49 7.66 -0.33
N GLY A 16 -7.60 6.88 -1.42
CA GLY A 16 -7.44 7.35 -2.79
C GLY A 16 -5.99 7.69 -3.18
N GLY A 17 -5.00 7.09 -2.52
CA GLY A 17 -3.59 7.29 -2.87
C GLY A 17 -2.62 7.12 -1.71
N ILE A 18 -1.33 6.98 -2.05
CA ILE A 18 -0.25 6.69 -1.10
C ILE A 18 -0.06 7.83 -0.09
N ALA A 19 -0.03 9.07 -0.54
CA ALA A 19 0.16 10.23 0.33
C ALA A 19 -0.99 10.39 1.34
N ALA A 20 -2.23 10.11 0.91
CA ALA A 20 -3.39 10.16 1.78
C ALA A 20 -3.42 8.99 2.76
N ALA A 21 -3.05 7.78 2.31
CA ALA A 21 -2.95 6.61 3.17
C ALA A 21 -1.95 6.80 4.31
N VAL A 22 -0.73 7.28 4.00
CA VAL A 22 0.31 7.52 5.01
C VAL A 22 -0.15 8.46 6.13
N ARG A 23 -0.97 9.47 5.83
CA ARG A 23 -1.53 10.39 6.84
C ARG A 23 -2.59 9.76 7.74
N ASN A 24 -3.20 8.65 7.33
CA ASN A 24 -4.30 7.98 8.03
C ASN A 24 -3.87 6.65 8.68
N ILE A 25 -2.62 6.21 8.48
CA ILE A 25 -2.08 5.00 9.10
C ILE A 25 -1.60 5.33 10.54
N PRO A 26 -2.12 4.64 11.58
CA PRO A 26 -1.96 5.05 12.98
C PRO A 26 -0.55 4.83 13.56
N TYR A 27 0.24 3.91 12.99
CA TYR A 27 1.57 3.57 13.50
C TYR A 27 2.71 4.35 12.82
N GLY A 28 2.40 5.24 11.89
CA GLY A 28 3.39 6.05 11.18
C GLY A 28 4.23 5.22 10.19
N ILE A 29 4.06 5.48 8.90
CA ILE A 29 4.82 4.80 7.84
C ILE A 29 5.18 5.79 6.75
N GLN A 30 6.36 5.64 6.15
CA GLN A 30 6.81 6.54 5.09
C GLN A 30 6.26 6.11 3.72
N GLN A 31 6.00 7.07 2.82
CA GLN A 31 5.49 6.78 1.46
C GLN A 31 6.35 5.76 0.68
N PRO A 32 7.71 5.79 0.74
CA PRO A 32 8.53 4.78 0.06
C PRO A 32 8.31 3.36 0.59
N ALA A 33 8.05 3.20 1.89
CA ALA A 33 7.76 1.91 2.50
C ALA A 33 6.42 1.37 1.98
N VAL A 34 5.36 2.19 1.96
CA VAL A 34 4.06 1.81 1.41
C VAL A 34 4.18 1.41 -0.07
N SER A 35 4.86 2.24 -0.88
CA SER A 35 5.06 1.95 -2.30
C SER A 35 5.82 0.63 -2.52
N GLY A 36 6.86 0.36 -1.75
CA GLY A 36 7.63 -0.88 -1.86
C GLY A 36 6.84 -2.11 -1.43
N GLN A 37 6.02 -2.00 -0.38
CA GLN A 37 5.18 -3.09 0.09
C GLN A 37 4.07 -3.43 -0.91
N ILE A 38 3.44 -2.44 -1.55
CA ILE A 38 2.43 -2.73 -2.58
C ILE A 38 3.08 -3.27 -3.86
N ALA A 39 4.27 -2.81 -4.25
CA ALA A 39 4.98 -3.39 -5.39
C ALA A 39 5.27 -4.89 -5.19
N LYS A 40 5.67 -5.30 -3.98
CA LYS A 40 5.82 -6.73 -3.63
C LYS A 40 4.50 -7.50 -3.67
N LEU A 41 3.39 -6.86 -3.30
CA LEU A 41 2.06 -7.45 -3.39
C LEU A 41 1.68 -7.69 -4.86
N GLU A 42 1.85 -6.68 -5.71
CA GLU A 42 1.63 -6.78 -7.16
C GLU A 42 2.47 -7.89 -7.79
N GLU A 43 3.76 -7.98 -7.44
CA GLU A 43 4.66 -9.05 -7.88
C GLU A 43 4.14 -10.43 -7.45
N SER A 44 3.73 -10.57 -6.19
CA SER A 44 3.18 -11.84 -5.68
C SER A 44 1.86 -12.26 -6.31
N LEU A 45 1.07 -11.30 -6.79
CA LEU A 45 -0.21 -11.53 -7.47
C LEU A 45 -0.05 -11.61 -9.00
N GLY A 46 1.09 -11.24 -9.54
CA GLY A 46 1.34 -11.14 -10.99
C GLY A 46 0.50 -10.09 -11.70
N THR A 47 -0.04 -9.10 -10.97
CA THR A 47 -0.96 -8.09 -11.54
C THR A 47 -0.76 -6.72 -10.90
N LYS A 48 -1.12 -5.67 -11.64
CA LYS A 48 -1.15 -4.30 -11.14
C LYS A 48 -2.44 -4.04 -10.37
N LEU A 49 -2.30 -3.53 -9.14
CA LEU A 49 -3.44 -3.28 -8.26
C LEU A 49 -3.93 -1.84 -8.32
N PHE A 50 -3.09 -0.89 -8.72
CA PHE A 50 -3.48 0.50 -8.90
C PHE A 50 -2.57 1.22 -9.91
N GLN A 51 -3.05 2.35 -10.44
CA GLN A 51 -2.30 3.23 -11.34
C GLN A 51 -1.72 4.41 -10.54
N ARG A 52 -0.51 4.84 -10.90
CA ARG A 52 0.24 5.89 -10.21
C ARG A 52 -0.11 7.29 -10.72
#